data_AF-A0A1V4WKY7-F1
#
_entry.id   AF-A0A1V4WKY7-F1
#
_cell.length_a   1.000
_cell.length_b   1.000
_cell.length_c   1.000
_cell.angle_alpha   90.00
_cell.angle_beta   90.00
_cell.angle_gamma   90.00
#
_symmetry.space_group_name_H-M   'P 1'
#
loop_
_entity.id
_entity.type
_entity.pdbx_description
1 polymer ?
#
loop_
_entity_poly.entity_id
_entity_poly.type
_entity_poly.pdbx_seq_one_letter_code
_entity_poly.pdbx_strand_id
1 'polypeptide(L)'
;MKKKRAMNESSATSKQGKVPSVEKFDPLRDALYEFATMSIEDREKLAAESVRKAIAETHAAGLPSCHASDREDYKLCFLFPDGHREYFNTIEEGDAILEKHGLKR
;
A
#
# COMPACT_ATOMS: atom_id res chain seq x y z
N MET A 1 -6.79 -63.16 57.92
CA MET A 1 -6.16 -63.45 56.60
C MET A 1 -6.91 -62.65 55.54
N LYS A 2 -6.37 -61.53 55.01
CA LYS A 2 -5.53 -61.42 53.79
C LYS A 2 -6.26 -62.03 52.57
N LYS A 3 -6.69 -61.31 51.52
CA LYS A 3 -5.92 -60.50 50.53
C LYS A 3 -6.92 -59.66 49.70
N LYS A 4 -6.77 -58.33 49.62
CA LYS A 4 -6.04 -57.51 48.61
C LYS A 4 -6.82 -57.24 47.31
N ARG A 5 -7.28 -55.99 47.18
CA ARG A 5 -7.50 -55.27 45.91
C ARG A 5 -6.15 -55.09 45.19
N ALA A 6 -6.13 -55.32 43.88
CA ALA A 6 -5.16 -54.81 42.89
C ALA A 6 -6.05 -54.29 41.74
N MET A 7 -6.16 -53.00 41.44
CA MET A 7 -5.21 -52.04 40.86
C MET A 7 -4.54 -52.49 39.55
N ASN A 8 -4.86 -51.69 38.51
CA ASN A 8 -4.13 -51.33 37.29
C ASN A 8 -3.77 -52.42 36.27
N GLU A 9 -4.18 -52.19 35.02
CA GLU A 9 -3.32 -51.55 34.02
C GLU A 9 -4.18 -51.06 32.84
N SER A 10 -4.38 -49.74 32.76
CA SER A 10 -4.90 -49.06 31.57
C SER A 10 -3.75 -48.93 30.59
N SER A 11 -3.90 -49.56 29.43
CA SER A 11 -2.95 -49.58 28.34
C SER A 11 -2.55 -48.17 27.91
N ALA A 12 -1.26 -47.89 28.01
CA ALA A 12 -0.62 -46.78 27.33
C ALA A 12 -0.81 -46.93 25.81
N THR A 13 -1.57 -46.01 25.22
CA THR A 13 -1.40 -45.66 23.80
C THR A 13 -1.14 -44.16 23.73
N SER A 14 0.15 -43.83 23.67
CA SER A 14 0.62 -42.54 23.20
C SER A 14 0.10 -42.31 21.78
N LYS A 15 -0.73 -41.29 21.58
CA LYS A 15 -0.89 -40.67 20.26
C LYS A 15 -0.62 -39.20 20.38
N GLN A 16 0.35 -38.81 19.57
CA GLN A 16 1.03 -37.52 19.46
C GLN A 16 0.13 -36.33 19.78
N GLY A 17 0.65 -35.44 20.62
CA GLY A 17 0.17 -34.06 20.71
C GLY A 17 0.10 -33.48 19.30
N LYS A 18 -1.07 -32.96 18.95
CA LYS A 18 -1.27 -32.17 17.73
C LYS A 18 -0.34 -30.97 17.85
N VAL A 19 0.78 -31.01 17.12
CA VAL A 19 1.65 -29.85 16.92
C VAL A 19 0.74 -28.73 16.42
N PRO A 20 0.67 -27.56 17.07
CA PRO A 20 -0.14 -26.47 16.58
C PRO A 20 0.29 -26.20 15.14
N SER A 21 -0.67 -26.23 14.23
CA SER A 21 -0.44 -25.90 12.83
C SER A 21 0.24 -24.54 12.80
N VAL A 22 1.48 -24.51 12.29
CA VAL A 22 2.20 -23.28 12.01
C VAL A 22 1.23 -22.37 11.26
N GLU A 23 0.83 -21.25 11.86
CA GLU A 23 -0.06 -20.30 11.22
C GLU A 23 0.53 -19.99 9.85
N LYS A 24 -0.26 -20.23 8.80
CA LYS A 24 0.16 -19.92 7.45
C LYS A 24 0.48 -18.43 7.40
N PHE A 25 1.71 -18.13 7.02
CA PHE A 25 2.19 -16.80 6.68
C PHE A 25 1.22 -16.22 5.63
N ASP A 26 0.41 -15.24 6.04
CA ASP A 26 -0.44 -14.49 5.13
C ASP A 26 0.24 -13.14 4.91
N PRO A 27 0.98 -12.97 3.80
CA PRO A 27 1.78 -11.77 3.58
C PRO A 27 0.92 -10.50 3.47
N LEU A 28 -0.36 -10.62 3.11
CA LEU A 28 -1.29 -9.48 3.10
C LEU A 28 -1.70 -9.11 4.51
N ARG A 29 -2.03 -10.09 5.35
CA ARG A 29 -2.37 -9.86 6.77
C ARG A 29 -1.21 -9.17 7.49
N ASP A 30 -0.01 -9.69 7.30
CA ASP A 30 1.17 -9.20 8.02
C ASP A 30 1.58 -7.80 7.53
N ALA A 31 1.54 -7.54 6.21
CA ALA A 31 1.79 -6.21 5.66
C ALA A 31 0.74 -5.16 6.11
N LEU A 32 -0.54 -5.55 6.21
CA LEU A 32 -1.58 -4.66 6.73
C LEU A 32 -1.38 -4.36 8.21
N TYR A 33 -0.93 -5.35 8.99
CA TYR A 33 -0.61 -5.15 10.40
C TYR A 33 0.60 -4.23 10.59
N GLU A 34 1.67 -4.44 9.81
CA GLU A 34 2.83 -3.55 9.78
C GLU A 34 2.40 -2.12 9.44
N PHE A 35 1.64 -1.93 8.36
CA PHE A 35 1.14 -0.60 7.99
C PHE A 35 0.27 0.05 9.07
N ALA A 36 -0.63 -0.71 9.70
CA ALA A 36 -1.52 -0.21 10.74
C ALA A 36 -0.77 0.21 12.01
N THR A 37 0.38 -0.42 12.28
CA THR A 37 1.22 -0.18 13.47
C THR A 37 2.38 0.77 13.22
N MET A 38 2.64 1.18 11.97
CA MET A 38 3.63 2.20 11.65
C MET A 38 3.35 3.55 12.33
N SER A 39 4.42 4.30 12.60
CA SER A 39 4.31 5.69 13.02
C SER A 39 3.63 6.55 11.93
N ILE A 40 3.20 7.76 12.29
CA ILE A 40 2.67 8.71 11.29
C ILE A 40 3.78 9.15 10.34
N GLU A 41 4.98 9.43 10.87
CA GLU A 41 6.15 9.85 10.09
C GLU A 41 6.56 8.79 9.05
N ASP A 42 6.59 7.51 9.44
CA ASP A 42 6.92 6.43 8.50
C ASP A 42 5.85 6.26 7.43
N ARG A 43 4.58 6.45 7.78
CA ARG A 43 3.48 6.44 6.81
C ARG A 43 3.57 7.61 5.83
N GLU A 44 3.91 8.80 6.29
CA GLU A 44 4.16 9.96 5.43
C GLU A 44 5.32 9.72 4.48
N LYS A 45 6.42 9.13 4.97
CA LYS A 45 7.58 8.76 4.15
C LYS A 45 7.22 7.72 3.09
N LEU A 46 6.51 6.66 3.47
CA LEU A 46 6.05 5.62 2.55
C LEU A 46 5.13 6.21 1.46
N ALA A 47 4.20 7.10 1.85
CA ALA A 47 3.32 7.79 0.92
C ALA A 47 4.11 8.68 -0.05
N ALA A 48 5.06 9.48 0.46
CA ALA A 48 5.90 10.34 -0.37
C ALA A 48 6.75 9.55 -1.37
N GLU A 49 7.32 8.41 -0.97
CA GLU A 49 8.05 7.51 -1.87
C GLU A 49 7.14 6.90 -2.94
N SER A 50 5.93 6.50 -2.58
CA SER A 50 4.94 5.96 -3.51
C SER A 50 4.51 7.00 -4.55
N VAL A 51 4.24 8.24 -4.12
CA VAL A 51 3.90 9.35 -5.01
C VAL A 51 5.06 9.68 -5.95
N ARG A 52 6.30 9.72 -5.47
CA ARG A 52 7.48 9.94 -6.32
C ARG A 52 7.61 8.89 -7.43
N LYS A 53 7.39 7.61 -7.10
CA LYS A 53 7.41 6.53 -8.09
C LYS A 53 6.30 6.69 -9.12
N ALA A 54 5.07 6.97 -8.69
CA ALA A 54 3.94 7.19 -9.59
C ALA A 54 4.16 8.36 -10.56
N ILE A 55 4.73 9.48 -10.08
CA ILE A 55 5.10 10.62 -10.93
C ILE A 55 6.16 10.21 -11.94
N ALA A 56 7.22 9.53 -11.50
CA ALA A 56 8.30 9.09 -12.38
C ALA A 56 7.80 8.14 -13.48
N GLU A 57 6.92 7.19 -13.14
CA GLU A 57 6.30 6.28 -14.12
C GLU A 57 5.39 7.03 -15.10
N THR A 58 4.59 7.99 -14.60
CA THR A 58 3.73 8.84 -15.44
C THR A 58 4.58 9.64 -16.44
N HIS A 59 5.67 10.24 -15.97
CA HIS A 59 6.60 10.99 -16.81
C HIS A 59 7.34 10.11 -17.81
N ALA A 60 7.73 8.90 -17.40
CA ALA A 60 8.35 7.91 -18.31
C ALA A 60 7.39 7.46 -19.43
N ALA A 61 6.08 7.50 -19.19
CA ALA A 61 5.05 7.26 -20.21
C ALA A 61 4.79 8.47 -21.13
N GLY A 62 5.52 9.58 -20.95
CA GLY A 62 5.32 10.81 -21.72
C GLY A 62 4.10 11.64 -21.30
N LEU A 63 3.52 11.35 -20.12
CA LEU A 63 2.31 12.01 -19.64
C LEU A 63 2.64 13.06 -18.56
N PRO A 64 1.85 14.14 -18.45
CA PRO A 64 1.95 15.08 -17.34
C PRO A 64 1.37 14.49 -16.06
N SER A 65 1.81 15.02 -14.91
CA SER A 65 1.18 14.79 -13.60
C SER A 65 0.49 16.07 -13.11
N CYS A 66 -0.61 15.93 -12.38
CA CYS A 66 -1.37 17.07 -11.84
C CYS A 66 -0.95 17.38 -10.41
N HIS A 67 -0.70 18.66 -10.11
CA HIS A 67 -0.20 19.16 -8.82
C HIS A 67 -0.98 20.39 -8.36
N ALA A 68 -0.92 20.67 -7.05
CA ALA A 68 -1.26 21.99 -6.55
C ALA A 68 -0.35 23.06 -7.19
N SER A 69 -0.93 24.22 -7.49
CA SER A 69 -0.18 25.37 -7.99
C SER A 69 0.75 25.93 -6.92
N ASP A 70 1.94 26.37 -7.33
CA ASP A 70 2.87 27.20 -6.56
C ASP A 70 2.65 28.70 -6.77
N ARG A 71 1.71 29.08 -7.64
CA ARG A 71 1.30 30.45 -7.92
C ARG A 71 -0.07 30.78 -7.32
N GLU A 72 -0.22 31.97 -6.77
CA GLU A 72 -1.45 32.42 -6.10
C GLU A 72 -2.66 32.59 -7.04
N ASP A 73 -2.42 32.84 -8.33
CA ASP A 73 -3.46 33.07 -9.35
C ASP A 73 -4.07 31.79 -9.92
N TYR A 74 -3.52 30.63 -9.57
CA TYR A 74 -3.95 29.33 -10.06
C TYR A 74 -4.16 28.32 -8.93
N LYS A 75 -5.10 27.40 -9.12
CA LYS A 75 -5.35 26.31 -8.16
C LYS A 75 -4.47 25.09 -8.43
N LEU A 76 -4.29 24.74 -9.69
CA LEU A 76 -3.62 23.52 -10.12
C LEU A 76 -2.62 23.79 -11.25
N CYS A 77 -1.72 22.86 -11.47
CA CYS A 77 -0.87 22.82 -12.65
C CYS A 77 -0.62 21.38 -13.12
N PHE A 78 -0.42 21.24 -14.44
CA PHE A 78 0.21 20.06 -15.01
C PHE A 78 1.72 20.26 -15.03
N LEU A 79 2.47 19.31 -14.45
CA LEU A 79 3.91 19.20 -14.59
C LEU A 79 4.24 18.14 -15.64
N PHE A 80 4.81 18.59 -16.74
CA PHE A 80 5.17 17.74 -17.87
C PHE A 80 6.55 17.09 -17.69
N PRO A 81 6.87 16.02 -18.46
CA PRO A 81 8.11 15.25 -18.31
C PRO A 81 9.41 16.05 -18.53
N ASP A 82 9.36 17.11 -19.33
CA ASP A 82 10.48 18.03 -19.60
C ASP A 82 10.63 19.12 -18.51
N GLY A 83 9.78 19.11 -17.48
CA GLY A 83 9.77 20.07 -16.39
C GLY A 83 8.93 21.33 -16.63
N HIS A 84 8.27 21.48 -17.79
CA HIS A 84 7.39 22.63 -18.00
C HIS A 84 6.09 22.49 -17.19
N ARG A 85 5.52 23.63 -16.79
CA ARG A 85 4.25 23.72 -16.05
C ARG A 85 3.21 24.50 -16.84
N GLU A 86 2.00 23.96 -16.91
CA GLU A 86 0.82 24.71 -17.39
C GLU A 86 -0.23 24.78 -16.29
N TYR A 87 -0.71 25.99 -16.01
CA TYR A 87 -1.54 26.30 -14.85
C TYR A 87 -3.00 26.50 -15.25
N PHE A 88 -3.93 26.11 -14.38
CA PHE A 88 -5.37 26.21 -14.64
C PHE A 88 -6.20 26.30 -13.35
N ASN A 89 -7.41 26.82 -13.48
CA ASN A 89 -8.36 27.03 -12.39
C ASN A 89 -9.64 26.21 -12.52
N THR A 90 -9.99 25.78 -13.74
CA THR A 90 -11.18 24.97 -14.00
C THR A 90 -10.85 23.67 -14.74
N ILE A 91 -11.80 22.72 -14.73
CA ILE A 91 -11.64 21.45 -15.44
C ILE A 91 -11.51 21.69 -16.94
N GLU A 92 -12.30 22.63 -17.49
CA GLU A 92 -12.31 22.95 -18.92
C GLU A 92 -10.96 23.52 -19.40
N GLU A 93 -10.32 24.36 -18.58
CA GLU A 93 -8.98 24.87 -18.86
C GLU A 93 -7.93 23.76 -18.82
N GLY A 94 -8.01 22.86 -17.83
CA GLY A 94 -7.13 21.69 -17.77
C GLY A 94 -7.30 20.77 -18.97
N ASP A 95 -8.54 20.52 -19.36
CA ASP A 95 -8.90 19.76 -20.54
C ASP A 95 -8.36 20.40 -21.83
N ALA A 96 -8.44 21.71 -21.98
CA ALA A 96 -7.91 22.44 -23.13
C ALA A 96 -6.38 22.32 -23.22
N ILE A 97 -5.68 22.31 -22.07
CA ILE A 97 -4.24 22.03 -22.02
C ILE A 97 -3.96 20.60 -22.51
N LEU A 98 -4.70 19.60 -22.02
CA LEU A 98 -4.50 18.21 -22.45
C LEU A 98 -4.78 18.03 -23.95
N GLU A 99 -5.80 18.69 -24.48
CA GLU A 99 -6.13 18.67 -25.91
C GLU A 99 -5.04 19.34 -26.76
N LYS A 100 -4.53 20.51 -26.35
CA LYS A 100 -3.41 21.22 -26.98
C LYS A 100 -2.16 20.33 -27.11
N HIS A 101 -1.93 19.43 -26.16
CA HIS A 101 -0.82 18.47 -26.16
C HIS A 101 -1.16 17.10 -26.77
N GLY A 102 -2.36 16.93 -27.34
CA GLY A 102 -2.79 15.67 -27.96
C GLY A 102 -3.03 14.52 -26.97
N LEU A 103 -3.30 14.84 -25.71
CA LEU A 103 -3.49 13.89 -24.60
C LEU A 103 -4.97 13.66 -24.26
N LYS A 104 -5.87 14.54 -24.72
CA LYS A 104 -7.31 14.35 -24.64
C LYS A 104 -7.79 13.52 -25.83
N ARG A 105 -8.53 12.44 -25.56
CA ARG A 105 -9.14 11.55 -26.57
C ARG A 105 -10.61 11.86 -26.76
#